data_AF-A0A1F2QGQ9-F1
#
_entry.id   AF-A0A1F2QGQ9-F1
#
_cell.length_a   1.000
_cell.length_b   1.000
_cell.length_c   1.000
_cell.angle_alpha   90.00
_cell.angle_beta   90.00
_cell.angle_gamma   90.00
#
_symmetry.space_group_name_H-M   'P 1'
#
loop_
_entity.id
_entity.type
_entity.pdbx_description
1 polymer ?
#
loop_
_entity_poly.entity_id
_entity_poly.type
_entity_poly.pdbx_seq_one_letter_code
_entity_poly.pdbx_strand_id
1 'polypeptide(L)'
;MKNSKLTIARDARQLAEALGLTPADAVEMEVRSTLNDKIVEIVRRLALTHAQVAKLCGTSRTRITAIMNRNTQDVSIDLLLRILARLGYRAKISFSKAV
;
A
#
# COMPACT_ATOMS: atom_id res chain seq x y z
N MET A 1 -32.32 -19.33 0.52
CA MET A 1 -31.03 -18.59 0.57
C MET A 1 -29.92 -19.60 0.34
N LYS A 2 -29.08 -19.45 -0.70
CA LYS A 2 -27.98 -20.40 -0.97
C LYS A 2 -27.02 -20.38 0.22
N ASN A 3 -26.65 -21.57 0.71
CA ASN A 3 -25.59 -21.74 1.71
C ASN A 3 -24.29 -21.13 1.17
N SER A 4 -23.97 -19.91 1.58
CA SER A 4 -22.72 -19.27 1.21
C SER A 4 -21.61 -19.90 2.04
N LYS A 5 -20.66 -20.56 1.36
CA LYS A 5 -19.47 -21.13 2.00
C LYS A 5 -18.60 -19.94 2.43
N LEU A 6 -18.40 -19.76 3.74
CA LEU A 6 -17.54 -18.70 4.26
C LEU A 6 -16.08 -19.03 3.91
N THR A 7 -15.42 -18.12 3.20
CA THR A 7 -13.97 -18.18 2.93
C THR A 7 -13.27 -17.17 3.82
N ILE A 8 -12.34 -17.63 4.67
CA ILE A 8 -11.52 -16.77 5.53
C ILE A 8 -10.12 -16.73 4.96
N ALA A 9 -9.68 -15.55 4.52
CA ALA A 9 -8.30 -15.31 4.12
C ALA A 9 -7.52 -14.65 5.27
N ARG A 10 -6.38 -15.23 5.64
CA ARG A 10 -5.53 -14.72 6.74
C ARG A 10 -4.34 -13.88 6.28
N ASP A 11 -4.02 -13.95 5.00
CA ASP A 11 -2.90 -13.24 4.39
C ASP A 11 -3.24 -12.84 2.94
N ALA A 12 -2.37 -12.05 2.32
CA ALA A 12 -2.56 -11.55 0.96
C ALA A 12 -2.67 -12.68 -0.07
N ARG A 13 -1.98 -13.81 0.15
CA ARG A 13 -2.00 -14.96 -0.77
C ARG A 13 -3.33 -15.69 -0.73
N GLN A 14 -3.84 -16.01 0.47
CA GLN A 14 -5.15 -16.62 0.64
C GLN A 14 -6.26 -15.71 0.11
N LEU A 15 -6.09 -14.39 0.28
CA LEU A 15 -7.05 -13.42 -0.26
C LEU A 15 -7.02 -13.40 -1.80
N ALA A 16 -5.82 -13.36 -2.39
CA ALA A 16 -5.66 -13.42 -3.84
C ALA A 16 -6.27 -14.70 -4.42
N GLU A 17 -5.99 -15.86 -3.81
CA GLU A 17 -6.57 -17.14 -4.22
C GLU A 17 -8.11 -17.12 -4.13
N ALA A 18 -8.66 -16.61 -3.03
CA ALA A 18 -10.11 -16.48 -2.86
C ALA A 18 -10.77 -15.55 -3.89
N LEU A 19 -10.01 -14.60 -4.44
CA LEU A 19 -10.44 -13.65 -5.47
C LEU A 19 -10.10 -14.11 -6.91
N GLY A 20 -9.48 -15.28 -7.08
CA GLY A 20 -9.06 -15.78 -8.40
C GLY A 20 -7.89 -15.02 -9.01
N LEU A 21 -7.08 -14.37 -8.19
CA LEU A 21 -5.88 -13.62 -8.60
C LEU A 21 -4.64 -14.52 -8.62
N THR A 22 -3.61 -14.07 -9.33
CA THR A 22 -2.35 -14.80 -9.42
C THR A 22 -1.50 -14.61 -8.15
N PRO A 23 -0.54 -15.51 -7.88
CA PRO A 23 0.44 -15.30 -6.81
C PRO A 23 1.26 -14.00 -6.99
N ALA A 24 1.47 -13.55 -8.24
CA ALA A 24 2.15 -12.30 -8.51
C ALA A 24 1.34 -11.08 -8.05
N ASP A 25 0.02 -11.11 -8.26
CA ASP A 25 -0.89 -10.06 -7.75
C ASP A 25 -0.82 -9.98 -6.23
N ALA A 26 -0.80 -11.12 -5.54
CA ALA A 26 -0.67 -11.17 -4.08
C ALA A 26 0.61 -10.48 -3.58
N VAL A 27 1.75 -10.75 -4.24
CA VAL A 27 3.05 -10.13 -3.93
C VAL A 27 2.99 -8.62 -4.17
N GLU A 28 2.40 -8.18 -5.28
CA GLU A 28 2.26 -6.75 -5.57
C GLU A 28 1.37 -6.05 -4.52
N MET A 29 0.24 -6.66 -4.17
CA MET A 29 -0.68 -6.15 -3.15
C MET A 29 -0.01 -6.03 -1.78
N GLU A 30 0.76 -7.03 -1.38
CA GLU A 30 1.50 -7.03 -0.12
C GLU A 30 2.55 -5.92 -0.07
N VAL A 31 3.36 -5.77 -1.13
CA VAL A 31 4.35 -4.69 -1.23
C VAL A 31 3.67 -3.33 -1.19
N ARG A 32 2.59 -3.15 -1.97
CA ARG A 32 1.84 -1.89 -2.01
C ARG A 32 1.24 -1.54 -0.66
N SER A 33 0.61 -2.51 0.02
CA SER A 33 0.05 -2.29 1.36
C SER A 33 1.13 -1.92 2.35
N THR A 34 2.25 -2.67 2.38
CA THR A 34 3.37 -2.43 3.30
C THR A 34 3.95 -1.02 3.16
N LEU A 35 4.15 -0.56 1.93
CA LEU A 35 4.63 0.79 1.67
C LEU A 35 3.61 1.85 2.11
N ASN A 36 2.33 1.63 1.81
CA ASN A 36 1.27 2.57 2.18
C ASN A 36 1.07 2.65 3.71
N ASP A 37 1.10 1.51 4.39
CA ASP A 37 1.08 1.40 5.85
C ASP A 37 2.15 2.29 6.48
N LYS A 38 3.37 2.18 5.96
CA LYS A 38 4.49 2.97 6.46
C LYS A 38 4.31 4.47 6.21
N ILE A 39 3.81 4.85 5.04
CA ILE A 39 3.52 6.27 4.74
C ILE A 39 2.47 6.82 5.72
N VAL A 40 1.35 6.10 5.90
CA VAL A 40 0.28 6.51 6.82
C VAL A 40 0.80 6.65 8.25
N GLU A 41 1.61 5.69 8.71
CA GLU A 41 2.28 5.75 10.02
C GLU A 41 3.12 7.02 10.17
N ILE A 42 4.00 7.31 9.20
CA ILE A 42 4.90 8.46 9.25
C ILE A 42 4.13 9.78 9.23
N VAL A 43 3.16 9.91 8.31
CA VAL A 43 2.35 11.14 8.17
C VAL A 43 1.58 11.43 9.46
N ARG A 44 0.98 10.40 10.08
CA ARG A 44 0.29 10.53 11.36
C ARG A 44 1.24 10.92 12.49
N ARG A 45 2.39 10.25 12.61
CA ARG A 45 3.39 10.54 13.65
C ARG A 45 3.96 11.96 13.54
N LEU A 46 4.16 12.46 12.32
CA LEU A 46 4.63 13.82 12.07
C LEU A 46 3.51 14.88 12.09
N ALA A 47 2.25 14.47 12.32
CA ALA A 47 1.08 15.34 12.32
C ALA A 47 0.96 16.24 11.07
N LEU A 48 1.38 15.72 9.91
CA LEU A 48 1.35 16.48 8.66
C LEU A 48 -0.05 16.48 8.05
N THR A 49 -0.52 17.65 7.63
CA THR A 49 -1.73 17.77 6.82
C THR A 49 -1.50 17.20 5.42
N HIS A 50 -2.58 16.76 4.74
CA HIS A 50 -2.47 16.24 3.38
C HIS A 50 -1.85 17.27 2.40
N ALA A 51 -2.08 18.57 2.64
CA ALA A 51 -1.51 19.65 1.83
C ALA A 51 0.02 19.78 2.03
N GLN A 52 0.50 19.68 3.27
CA GLN A 52 1.93 19.68 3.57
C GLN A 52 2.63 18.47 2.95
N VAL A 53 2.05 17.28 3.08
CA VAL A 53 2.60 16.07 2.46
C VAL A 53 2.62 16.20 0.93
N ALA A 54 1.55 16.71 0.32
CA ALA A 54 1.49 16.91 -1.13
C ALA A 54 2.59 17.87 -1.63
N LYS A 55 2.80 18.98 -0.91
CA LYS A 55 3.87 19.94 -1.20
C LYS A 55 5.26 19.32 -1.05
N LEU A 56 5.51 18.65 0.08
CA LEU A 56 6.78 17.97 0.37
C LEU A 56 7.07 16.88 -0.66
N CYS A 57 6.04 16.12 -1.03
CA CYS A 57 6.14 14.95 -1.91
C CYS A 57 5.95 15.29 -3.38
N GLY A 58 5.80 16.56 -3.77
CA GLY A 58 5.63 17.00 -5.15
C GLY A 58 4.56 16.22 -5.91
N THR A 59 3.41 16.01 -5.30
CA THR A 59 2.26 15.29 -5.89
C THR A 59 0.95 15.98 -5.51
N SER A 60 -0.18 15.55 -6.08
CA SER A 60 -1.47 16.21 -5.83
C SER A 60 -2.02 15.88 -4.43
N ARG A 61 -2.73 16.85 -3.82
CA ARG A 61 -3.43 16.64 -2.55
C ARG A 61 -4.44 15.49 -2.62
N THR A 62 -5.17 15.36 -3.72
CA THR A 62 -6.12 14.24 -3.95
C THR A 62 -5.42 12.89 -3.86
N ARG A 63 -4.22 12.77 -4.43
CA ARG A 63 -3.44 11.54 -4.38
C ARG A 63 -2.97 11.22 -2.96
N ILE A 64 -2.52 12.22 -2.21
CA ILE A 64 -2.21 12.04 -0.78
C ILE A 64 -3.45 11.59 -0.01
N THR A 65 -4.62 12.20 -0.25
CA THR A 65 -5.87 11.76 0.39
C THR A 65 -6.19 10.30 0.07
N ALA A 66 -6.02 9.87 -1.19
CA ALA A 66 -6.23 8.48 -1.59
C ALA A 66 -5.30 7.51 -0.85
N ILE A 67 -4.01 7.84 -0.78
CA ILE A 67 -2.98 7.10 0.00
C ILE A 67 -3.39 7.00 1.48
N MET A 68 -3.73 8.14 2.10
CA MET A 68 -4.15 8.19 3.52
C MET A 68 -5.42 7.40 3.81
N ASN A 69 -6.30 7.25 2.81
CA ASN A 69 -7.53 6.44 2.87
C ASN A 69 -7.34 4.99 2.40
N ARG A 70 -6.10 4.55 2.12
CA ARG A 70 -5.79 3.22 1.59
C ARG A 70 -6.43 2.89 0.25
N ASN A 71 -6.85 3.91 -0.49
CA ASN A 71 -7.29 3.78 -1.87
C ASN A 71 -6.08 3.97 -2.80
N THR A 72 -5.31 2.90 -2.97
CA THR A 72 -4.04 2.94 -3.72
C THR A 72 -4.08 2.22 -5.05
N GLN A 73 -5.26 1.90 -5.60
CA GLN A 73 -5.37 1.14 -6.87
C GLN A 73 -4.61 1.83 -8.01
N ASP A 74 -4.76 3.15 -8.15
CA ASP A 74 -4.10 3.96 -9.20
C ASP A 74 -2.75 4.56 -8.76
N VAL A 75 -2.21 4.14 -7.62
CA VAL A 75 -0.96 4.67 -7.06
C VAL A 75 0.16 3.67 -7.26
N SER A 76 1.10 3.98 -8.15
CA SER A 76 2.24 3.09 -8.42
C SER A 76 3.14 2.89 -7.19
N ILE A 77 3.75 1.71 -7.09
CA ILE A 77 4.75 1.37 -6.06
C ILE A 77 5.94 2.35 -6.09
N ASP A 78 6.41 2.73 -7.29
CA ASP A 78 7.47 3.73 -7.47
C ASP A 78 7.13 5.07 -6.79
N LEU A 79 5.88 5.52 -6.91
CA LEU A 79 5.47 6.75 -6.27
C LEU A 79 5.44 6.61 -4.74
N LEU A 80 4.97 5.48 -4.20
CA LEU A 80 5.02 5.23 -2.76
C LEU A 80 6.47 5.25 -2.25
N LEU A 81 7.41 4.66 -2.98
CA LEU A 81 8.84 4.69 -2.66
C LEU A 81 9.40 6.13 -2.67
N ARG A 82 9.05 6.94 -3.67
CA ARG A 82 9.47 8.35 -3.73
C ARG A 82 8.88 9.19 -2.58
N ILE A 83 7.64 8.92 -2.19
CA ILE A 83 7.00 9.56 -1.03
C ILE A 83 7.75 9.20 0.26
N LEU A 84 8.03 7.92 0.49
CA LEU A 84 8.83 7.49 1.66
C LEU A 84 10.18 8.19 1.70
N ALA A 85 10.89 8.24 0.57
CA ALA A 85 12.18 8.93 0.47
C ALA A 85 12.07 10.42 0.82
N ARG A 86 11.05 11.12 0.32
CA ARG A 86 10.79 12.54 0.63
C ARG A 86 10.34 12.77 2.08
N LEU A 87 9.78 11.75 2.73
CA LEU A 87 9.49 11.76 4.16
C LEU A 87 10.71 11.41 5.04
N GLY A 88 11.88 11.15 4.44
CA GLY A 88 13.12 10.83 5.15
C GLY A 88 13.34 9.34 5.43
N TYR A 89 12.60 8.45 4.75
CA TYR A 89 12.68 7.00 4.95
C TYR A 89 13.19 6.30 3.70
N ARG A 90 14.12 5.36 3.88
CA ARG A 90 14.64 4.50 2.82
C ARG A 90 14.06 3.10 2.94
N ALA A 91 13.50 2.55 1.87
CA ALA A 91 13.15 1.15 1.79
C ALA A 91 14.41 0.28 1.71
N LYS A 92 14.47 -0.79 2.50
CA LYS A 92 15.48 -1.85 2.39
C LYS A 92 14.84 -3.02 1.65
N ILE A 93 15.41 -3.39 0.51
CA ILE A 93 14.92 -4.49 -0.32
C ILE A 93 15.72 -5.74 0.01
N SER A 94 15.01 -6.84 0.25
CA SER A 94 15.55 -8.19 0.35
C SER A 94 14.78 -9.10 -0.59
N PHE A 95 15.46 -10.10 -1.14
CA PHE A 95 14.85 -11.06 -2.04
C PHE A 95 14.74 -12.41 -1.36
N SER A 96 13.57 -13.02 -1.48
CA SER A 96 13.30 -14.39 -1.09
C SER A 96 12.64 -15.10 -2.27
N LYS A 97 12.68 -16.43 -2.26
CA LYS A 97 12.02 -17.20 -3.31
C LYS A 97 10.52 -16.91 -3.27
N ALA A 98 9.98 -16.54 -4.43
CA ALA A 98 8.55 -16.56 -4.63
C ALA A 98 8.15 -18.04 -4.69
N VAL A 99 7.66 -18.56 -3.55
CA VAL A 99 7.29 -19.96 -3.31
C VAL A 99 8.44 -20.90 -2.97
#